data_AF-A0A9P7CDC8-F1
#
_entry.id   AF-A0A9P7CDC8-F1
#
_cell.length_a   1.000
_cell.length_b   1.000
_cell.length_c   1.000
_cell.angle_alpha   90.00
_cell.angle_beta   90.00
_cell.angle_gamma   90.00
#
_symmetry.space_group_name_H-M   'P 1'
#
loop_
_entity.id
_entity.type
_entity.pdbx_description
1 polymer ?
#
loop_
_entity_poly.entity_id
_entity_poly.type
_entity_poly.pdbx_seq_one_letter_code
_entity_poly.pdbx_strand_id
1 'polypeptide(L)'
;MADTPRRRLLLDDGSDARDPAAVAYLPGNPVLRTGMQLRNVEGIVRVDAQGRPSLQVEGVLKLPELKRPAVPTVPGSLHVAAFNLENFFNGDGKGGGFPTLRGARTLDEHKAQVAKLVTTVNALGADVAALMELENDGYGPQSAIAELVDALNRDRGAQGDWRFVDAGNGPGDNPIRVGIIYRGTRLQPVGKPATLTGGPFVEHSRVPLAQAFQGKHGAPFVVVANHFKSKGCRDAAGADADHNDNQGCWNATRVTSAQQLHAWLQTDPTATSTTATPAASTTRC
;
A
#
# COMPACT_ATOMS: atom_id res chain seq x y z
N MET A 1 -20.65 17.84 -8.19
CA MET A 1 -20.09 18.32 -6.89
C MET A 1 -19.09 19.46 -7.13
N ALA A 2 -19.53 20.54 -7.78
CA ALA A 2 -18.67 21.68 -8.17
C ALA A 2 -18.32 22.66 -7.03
N ASP A 3 -18.57 22.28 -5.76
CA ASP A 3 -18.58 23.21 -4.62
C ASP A 3 -17.39 23.06 -3.65
N THR A 4 -16.59 22.01 -3.80
CA THR A 4 -15.42 21.76 -2.92
C THR A 4 -14.39 22.90 -2.92
N PRO A 5 -14.09 23.60 -4.04
CA PRO A 5 -13.16 24.73 -4.02
C PRO A 5 -13.68 25.92 -3.19
N ARG A 6 -15.00 26.13 -3.11
CA ARG A 6 -15.61 27.23 -2.35
C ARG A 6 -15.67 26.98 -0.83
N ARG A 7 -15.35 25.76 -0.39
CA ARG A 7 -15.37 25.34 1.02
C ARG A 7 -13.97 25.05 1.57
N ARG A 8 -12.93 25.61 0.95
CA ARG A 8 -11.54 25.48 1.37
C ARG A 8 -11.02 26.83 1.86
N LEU A 9 -10.33 26.81 2.99
CA LEU A 9 -9.58 27.92 3.53
C LEU A 9 -8.19 27.40 3.86
N LEU A 10 -7.15 28.09 3.36
CA LEU A 10 -5.77 27.77 3.68
C LEU A 10 -5.43 28.33 5.07
N LEU A 11 -4.85 27.50 5.94
CA LEU A 11 -4.24 27.97 7.19
C LEU A 11 -2.76 28.26 6.91
N ASP A 12 -2.36 29.49 7.21
CA ASP A 12 -1.07 30.08 6.86
C ASP A 12 -0.29 30.39 8.15
N ASP A 13 1.01 30.09 8.18
CA ASP A 13 1.90 30.38 9.31
C ASP A 13 2.65 31.71 9.13
N GLY A 14 2.41 32.41 8.02
CA GLY A 14 3.03 33.68 7.67
C GLY A 14 4.49 33.54 7.24
N SER A 15 4.95 32.33 6.92
CA SER A 15 6.31 32.05 6.45
C SER A 15 6.35 31.68 4.97
N ASP A 16 7.33 32.22 4.24
CA ASP A 16 7.64 31.77 2.88
C ASP A 16 8.63 30.60 2.84
N ALA A 17 8.97 30.03 4.02
CA ALA A 17 9.90 28.91 4.12
C ALA A 17 9.31 27.65 3.48
N ARG A 18 10.11 26.98 2.66
CA ARG A 18 9.75 25.69 2.08
C ARG A 18 10.13 24.56 3.04
N ASP A 19 9.19 23.63 3.25
CA ASP A 19 9.36 22.44 4.09
C ASP A 19 9.89 22.75 5.52
N PRO A 20 9.23 23.66 6.26
CA PRO A 20 9.72 24.07 7.57
C PRO A 20 9.68 22.91 8.57
N ALA A 21 10.72 22.80 9.42
CA ALA A 21 10.80 21.77 10.46
C ALA A 21 9.68 21.87 11.51
N ALA A 22 9.08 23.04 11.67
CA ALA A 22 7.95 23.30 12.53
C ALA A 22 7.02 24.34 11.89
N VAL A 23 5.71 24.22 12.15
CA VAL A 23 4.68 25.17 11.71
C VAL A 23 4.17 25.90 12.94
N ALA A 24 4.22 27.23 12.93
CA ALA A 24 4.04 28.06 14.13
C ALA A 24 2.70 27.84 14.86
N TYR A 25 1.64 27.58 14.10
CA TYR A 25 0.30 27.36 14.65
C TYR A 25 0.03 25.91 15.09
N LEU A 26 0.99 25.00 14.97
CA LEU A 26 0.83 23.61 15.41
C LEU A 26 1.64 23.34 16.69
N PRO A 27 1.13 22.50 17.60
CA PRO A 27 1.93 22.01 18.72
C PRO A 27 3.08 21.14 18.20
N GLY A 28 4.16 20.98 18.99
CA GLY A 28 5.31 20.15 18.61
C GLY A 28 4.91 18.71 18.28
N ASN A 29 5.37 18.20 17.14
CA ASN A 29 5.02 16.87 16.59
C ASN A 29 3.51 16.62 16.46
N PRO A 30 2.78 17.46 15.71
CA PRO A 30 1.33 17.36 15.61
C PRO A 30 0.92 16.09 14.85
N VAL A 31 -0.05 15.34 15.38
CA VAL A 31 -0.70 14.26 14.65
C VAL A 31 -2.00 14.78 14.06
N LEU A 32 -1.99 15.12 12.76
CA LEU A 32 -3.16 15.61 12.03
C LEU A 32 -3.90 14.45 11.35
N ARG A 33 -5.24 14.53 11.28
CA ARG A 33 -6.07 13.57 10.56
C ARG A 33 -7.15 14.26 9.75
N THR A 34 -7.44 13.75 8.56
CA THR A 34 -8.61 14.16 7.78
C THR A 34 -9.89 13.96 8.59
N GLY A 35 -10.79 14.94 8.55
CA GLY A 35 -12.03 14.95 9.33
C GLY A 35 -11.89 15.50 10.75
N MET A 36 -10.67 15.88 11.17
CA MET A 36 -10.45 16.61 12.41
C MET A 36 -11.22 17.94 12.40
N GLN A 37 -11.99 18.18 13.47
CA GLN A 37 -12.69 19.45 13.65
C GLN A 37 -11.84 20.37 14.52
N LEU A 38 -11.24 21.37 13.90
CA LEU A 38 -10.62 22.48 14.62
C LEU A 38 -11.72 23.46 15.04
N ARG A 39 -11.63 23.97 16.27
CA ARG A 39 -12.60 24.93 16.83
C ARG A 39 -11.85 26.16 17.27
N ASN A 40 -12.52 27.32 17.18
CA ASN A 40 -11.98 28.61 17.59
C ASN A 40 -10.62 28.89 16.92
N VAL A 41 -10.55 28.64 15.60
CA VAL A 41 -9.39 29.02 14.79
C VAL A 41 -9.52 30.50 14.49
N GLU A 42 -8.61 31.29 15.03
CA GLU A 42 -8.57 32.75 14.87
C GLU A 42 -7.28 33.14 14.15
N GLY A 43 -7.33 34.27 13.45
CA GLY A 43 -6.20 34.76 12.70
C GLY A 43 -6.54 35.92 11.78
N ILE A 44 -5.54 36.36 11.05
CA ILE A 44 -5.63 37.48 10.11
C ILE A 44 -6.01 36.94 8.74
N VAL A 45 -7.11 37.42 8.16
CA VAL A 45 -7.49 37.07 6.78
C VAL A 45 -6.54 37.77 5.82
N ARG A 46 -5.87 36.99 4.98
CA ARG A 46 -5.08 37.48 3.85
C ARG A 46 -5.76 37.11 2.54
N VAL A 47 -5.65 37.98 1.54
CA VAL A 47 -6.19 37.72 0.20
C VAL A 47 -5.05 37.95 -0.79
N ASP A 48 -4.75 36.94 -1.60
CA ASP A 48 -3.69 37.05 -2.60
C ASP A 48 -4.12 37.87 -3.82
N ALA A 49 -3.18 38.13 -4.74
CA ALA A 49 -3.44 38.89 -5.96
C ALA A 49 -4.49 38.23 -6.90
N GLN A 50 -4.80 36.95 -6.70
CA GLN A 50 -5.83 36.22 -7.43
C GLN A 50 -7.17 36.19 -6.68
N GLY A 51 -7.29 36.90 -5.56
CA GLY A 51 -8.52 36.98 -4.77
C GLY A 51 -8.76 35.76 -3.88
N ARG A 52 -7.76 34.89 -3.66
CA ARG A 52 -7.93 33.69 -2.83
C ARG A 52 -7.66 34.01 -1.36
N PRO A 53 -8.60 33.73 -0.45
CA PRO A 53 -8.41 33.98 0.96
C PRO A 53 -7.58 32.88 1.65
N SER A 54 -6.70 33.29 2.55
CA SER A 54 -6.08 32.44 3.58
C SER A 54 -6.30 33.05 4.96
N LEU A 55 -6.13 32.23 6.00
CA LEU A 55 -6.15 32.67 7.39
C LEU A 55 -4.75 32.46 7.97
N GLN A 56 -4.02 33.56 8.20
CA GLN A 56 -2.79 33.52 8.96
C GLN A 56 -3.12 33.30 10.43
N VAL A 57 -2.93 32.08 10.91
CA VAL A 57 -3.40 31.65 12.22
C VAL A 57 -2.59 32.33 13.33
N GLU A 58 -3.28 32.87 14.32
CA GLU A 58 -2.65 33.47 15.49
C GLU A 58 -2.59 32.46 16.65
N GLY A 59 -1.39 32.29 17.22
CA GLY A 59 -1.16 31.37 18.32
C GLY A 59 -1.13 29.89 17.92
N VAL A 60 -1.07 29.02 18.93
CA VAL A 60 -0.97 27.56 18.74
C VAL A 60 -2.37 26.93 18.80
N LEU A 61 -2.72 26.17 17.77
CA LEU A 61 -3.98 25.46 17.69
C LEU A 61 -4.11 24.38 18.77
N LYS A 62 -5.28 24.33 19.40
CA LYS A 62 -5.67 23.20 20.24
C LYS A 62 -6.21 22.08 19.35
N LEU A 63 -5.40 21.06 19.12
CA LEU A 63 -5.82 19.87 18.40
C LEU A 63 -6.79 19.04 19.26
N PRO A 64 -7.92 18.58 18.72
CA PRO A 64 -8.82 17.69 19.45
C PRO A 64 -8.16 16.33 19.71
N GLU A 65 -8.59 15.67 20.77
CA GLU A 65 -8.14 14.31 21.08
C GLU A 65 -8.49 13.35 19.94
N LEU A 66 -7.50 12.59 19.49
CA LEU A 66 -7.69 11.57 18.47
C LEU A 66 -8.31 10.32 19.08
N LYS A 67 -9.64 10.24 19.10
CA LYS A 67 -10.33 9.00 19.42
C LYS A 67 -10.05 7.96 18.34
N ARG A 68 -9.26 6.94 18.67
CA ARG A 68 -9.10 5.76 17.82
C ARG A 68 -10.23 4.79 18.17
N PRO A 69 -11.06 4.37 17.21
CA PRO A 69 -12.01 3.29 17.45
C PRO A 69 -11.27 2.04 17.96
N ALA A 70 -11.92 1.27 18.82
CA ALA A 70 -11.41 -0.05 19.16
C ALA A 70 -11.30 -0.91 17.90
N VAL A 71 -10.36 -1.85 17.87
CA VAL A 71 -10.26 -2.83 16.79
C VAL A 71 -11.58 -3.60 16.71
N PRO A 72 -12.27 -3.62 15.55
CA PRO A 72 -13.50 -4.38 15.42
C PRO A 72 -13.25 -5.86 15.73
N THR A 73 -14.15 -6.48 16.50
CA THR A 73 -14.15 -7.95 16.63
C THR A 73 -14.92 -8.53 15.46
N VAL A 74 -14.27 -9.37 14.66
CA VAL A 74 -14.89 -10.09 13.56
C VAL A 74 -14.87 -11.60 13.86
N PRO A 75 -15.92 -12.35 13.47
CA PRO A 75 -15.88 -13.80 13.58
C PRO A 75 -14.84 -14.37 12.62
N GLY A 76 -14.13 -15.41 13.04
CA GLY A 76 -13.09 -16.07 12.27
C GLY A 76 -11.74 -16.05 12.97
N SER A 77 -10.79 -16.81 12.43
CA SER A 77 -9.43 -16.94 12.99
C SER A 77 -8.32 -16.70 11.96
N LEU A 78 -8.71 -16.32 10.74
CA LEU A 78 -7.80 -16.00 9.64
C LEU A 78 -7.61 -14.49 9.57
N HIS A 79 -6.36 -14.04 9.70
CA HIS A 79 -5.99 -12.64 9.49
C HIS A 79 -5.29 -12.47 8.15
N VAL A 80 -5.93 -11.74 7.23
CA VAL A 80 -5.38 -11.40 5.92
C VAL A 80 -5.01 -9.92 5.91
N ALA A 81 -3.80 -9.59 5.47
CA ALA A 81 -3.35 -8.22 5.28
C ALA A 81 -3.05 -7.92 3.81
N ALA A 82 -3.10 -6.65 3.44
CA ALA A 82 -2.55 -6.14 2.19
C ALA A 82 -1.66 -4.93 2.51
N PHE A 83 -0.44 -4.92 1.99
CA PHE A 83 0.57 -3.97 2.40
C PHE A 83 1.43 -3.52 1.21
N ASN A 84 1.48 -2.20 0.99
CA ASN A 84 2.39 -1.59 0.04
C ASN A 84 3.72 -1.32 0.74
N LEU A 85 4.81 -1.84 0.19
CA LEU A 85 6.15 -1.81 0.78
C LEU A 85 6.93 -0.52 0.47
N GLU A 86 6.34 0.41 -0.30
CA GLU A 86 6.92 1.72 -0.60
C GLU A 86 8.24 1.59 -1.41
N ASN A 87 8.17 0.88 -2.53
CA ASN A 87 9.30 0.49 -3.39
C ASN A 87 10.43 -0.19 -2.60
N PHE A 88 10.17 -1.40 -2.10
CA PHE A 88 11.17 -2.19 -1.40
C PHE A 88 12.12 -2.86 -2.40
N PHE A 89 13.26 -2.20 -2.61
CA PHE A 89 14.35 -2.62 -3.49
C PHE A 89 15.61 -2.78 -2.66
N ASN A 90 16.32 -3.89 -2.83
CA ASN A 90 17.41 -4.27 -1.94
C ASN A 90 18.81 -4.21 -2.59
N GLY A 91 18.90 -3.67 -3.80
CA GLY A 91 20.18 -3.49 -4.49
C GLY A 91 20.72 -4.80 -5.02
N ASP A 92 21.90 -5.21 -4.55
CA ASP A 92 22.51 -6.49 -4.95
C ASP A 92 22.20 -7.66 -3.99
N GLY A 93 21.38 -7.41 -2.96
CA GLY A 93 21.07 -8.35 -1.89
C GLY A 93 22.29 -8.74 -1.01
N LYS A 94 23.41 -8.00 -1.11
CA LYS A 94 24.64 -8.16 -0.32
C LYS A 94 25.01 -6.91 0.46
N GLY A 95 24.15 -5.90 0.46
CA GLY A 95 24.37 -4.60 1.08
C GLY A 95 25.01 -3.55 0.16
N GLY A 96 25.23 -3.88 -1.12
CA GLY A 96 25.63 -2.95 -2.17
C GLY A 96 24.47 -2.62 -3.12
N GLY A 97 24.78 -2.04 -4.29
CA GLY A 97 23.78 -1.79 -5.34
C GLY A 97 22.90 -0.54 -5.15
N PHE A 98 23.30 0.38 -4.26
CA PHE A 98 22.61 1.66 -4.04
C PHE A 98 23.28 2.82 -4.83
N PRO A 99 22.52 3.82 -5.31
CA PRO A 99 21.06 3.89 -5.26
C PRO A 99 20.42 2.87 -6.20
N THR A 100 19.31 2.30 -5.76
CA THR A 100 18.51 1.38 -6.59
C THR A 100 17.70 2.16 -7.64
N LEU A 101 17.04 1.44 -8.55
CA LEU A 101 16.14 2.05 -9.54
C LEU A 101 14.97 2.81 -8.89
N ARG A 102 14.48 2.33 -7.74
CA ARG A 102 13.34 2.85 -6.96
C ARG A 102 13.56 2.52 -5.48
N GLY A 103 13.00 3.33 -4.57
CA GLY A 103 13.10 3.06 -3.14
C GLY A 103 14.31 3.72 -2.50
N ALA A 104 14.95 3.00 -1.58
CA ALA A 104 16.09 3.50 -0.81
C ALA A 104 17.27 3.91 -1.71
N ARG A 105 17.90 5.05 -1.41
CA ARG A 105 19.06 5.58 -2.15
C ARG A 105 20.38 5.16 -1.51
N THR A 106 20.34 4.69 -0.28
CA THR A 106 21.50 4.24 0.49
C THR A 106 21.17 2.98 1.27
N LEU A 107 22.20 2.23 1.67
CA LEU A 107 22.05 1.06 2.52
C LEU A 107 21.39 1.40 3.87
N ASP A 108 21.66 2.58 4.43
CA ASP A 108 21.09 2.98 5.72
C ASP A 108 19.61 3.33 5.60
N GLU A 109 19.18 3.98 4.50
CA GLU A 109 17.76 4.16 4.18
C GLU A 109 17.05 2.80 4.02
N HIS A 110 17.70 1.83 3.35
CA HIS A 110 17.16 0.46 3.18
C HIS A 110 17.00 -0.26 4.52
N LYS A 111 18.03 -0.24 5.38
CA LYS A 111 17.95 -0.82 6.73
C LYS A 111 16.83 -0.19 7.56
N ALA A 112 16.64 1.12 7.46
CA ALA A 112 15.53 1.81 8.12
C ALA A 112 14.16 1.35 7.57
N GLN A 113 14.05 1.16 6.26
CA GLN A 113 12.85 0.61 5.62
C GLN A 113 12.58 -0.83 6.11
N VAL A 114 13.58 -1.72 6.12
CA VAL A 114 13.44 -3.08 6.65
C VAL A 114 12.93 -3.07 8.09
N ALA A 115 13.54 -2.28 8.98
CA ALA A 115 13.12 -2.19 10.37
C ALA A 115 11.67 -1.70 10.53
N LYS A 116 11.27 -0.69 9.74
CA LYS A 116 9.88 -0.19 9.68
C LYS A 116 8.91 -1.27 9.22
N LEU A 117 9.24 -1.98 8.14
CA LEU A 117 8.40 -3.04 7.57
C LEU A 117 8.24 -4.22 8.53
N VAL A 118 9.33 -4.70 9.14
CA VAL A 118 9.29 -5.79 10.13
C VAL A 118 8.44 -5.43 11.34
N THR A 119 8.62 -4.21 11.88
CA THR A 119 7.81 -3.71 13.00
C THR A 119 6.32 -3.68 12.62
N THR A 120 6.02 -3.21 11.42
CA THR A 120 4.64 -3.05 10.94
C THR A 120 3.98 -4.41 10.72
N VAL A 121 4.61 -5.31 9.95
CA VAL A 121 4.06 -6.63 9.63
C VAL A 121 3.86 -7.49 10.87
N ASN A 122 4.78 -7.44 11.84
CA ASN A 122 4.61 -8.17 13.09
C ASN A 122 3.43 -7.63 13.92
N ALA A 123 3.21 -6.32 13.94
CA ALA A 123 2.10 -5.70 14.68
C ALA A 123 0.72 -5.99 14.07
N LEU A 124 0.64 -6.31 12.77
CA LEU A 124 -0.62 -6.64 12.10
C LEU A 124 -1.22 -7.97 12.57
N GLY A 125 -0.40 -8.89 13.11
CA GLY A 125 -0.88 -10.22 13.52
C GLY A 125 -1.42 -11.07 12.36
N ALA A 126 -0.98 -10.80 11.13
CA ALA A 126 -1.47 -11.47 9.93
C ALA A 126 -0.97 -12.93 9.83
N ASP A 127 -1.82 -13.80 9.27
CA ASP A 127 -1.49 -15.16 8.85
C ASP A 127 -0.97 -15.19 7.40
N VAL A 128 -1.46 -14.27 6.55
CA VAL A 128 -1.03 -14.08 5.16
C VAL A 128 -1.12 -12.60 4.78
N ALA A 129 -0.17 -12.11 4.00
CA ALA A 129 -0.15 -10.75 3.49
C ALA A 129 0.10 -10.71 1.99
N ALA A 130 -0.76 -10.00 1.26
CA ALA A 130 -0.53 -9.57 -0.11
C ALA A 130 0.37 -8.33 -0.11
N LEU A 131 1.43 -8.36 -0.91
CA LEU A 131 2.47 -7.33 -0.97
C LEU A 131 2.38 -6.57 -2.29
N MET A 132 2.56 -5.26 -2.22
CA MET A 132 2.71 -4.38 -3.37
C MET A 132 4.01 -3.59 -3.26
N GLU A 133 4.55 -3.14 -4.39
CA GLU A 133 5.81 -2.40 -4.48
C GLU A 133 7.05 -3.17 -4.00
N LEU A 134 7.12 -4.43 -4.37
CA LEU A 134 8.26 -5.30 -4.18
C LEU A 134 9.15 -5.28 -5.43
N GLU A 135 10.48 -5.31 -5.28
CA GLU A 135 11.39 -5.45 -6.41
C GLU A 135 11.18 -6.79 -7.17
N ASN A 136 11.31 -6.74 -8.49
CA ASN A 136 11.21 -7.90 -9.37
C ASN A 136 12.60 -8.43 -9.73
N ASP A 137 13.27 -9.01 -8.74
CA ASP A 137 14.62 -9.57 -8.78
C ASP A 137 14.64 -11.11 -8.61
N GLY A 138 13.48 -11.74 -8.83
CA GLY A 138 13.28 -13.19 -8.70
C GLY A 138 12.98 -13.63 -7.26
N TYR A 139 13.35 -14.87 -6.94
CA TYR A 139 13.02 -15.57 -5.69
C TYR A 139 14.25 -16.25 -5.04
N GLY A 140 15.44 -15.96 -5.56
CA GLY A 140 16.68 -16.49 -5.00
C GLY A 140 16.98 -15.94 -3.60
N PRO A 141 18.01 -16.48 -2.90
CA PRO A 141 18.36 -16.05 -1.55
C PRO A 141 18.70 -14.57 -1.39
N GLN A 142 19.01 -13.89 -2.50
CA GLN A 142 19.36 -12.48 -2.53
C GLN A 142 18.18 -11.57 -2.89
N SER A 143 17.02 -12.16 -3.22
CA SER A 143 15.87 -11.39 -3.66
C SER A 143 15.27 -10.56 -2.53
N ALA A 144 14.65 -9.44 -2.86
CA ALA A 144 13.97 -8.58 -1.91
C ALA A 144 12.92 -9.35 -1.09
N ILE A 145 12.19 -10.30 -1.69
CA ILE A 145 11.19 -11.10 -0.94
C ILE A 145 11.84 -12.05 0.07
N ALA A 146 12.99 -12.64 -0.29
CA ALA A 146 13.74 -13.49 0.61
C ALA A 146 14.30 -12.67 1.78
N GLU A 147 14.89 -11.50 1.52
CA GLU A 147 15.37 -10.60 2.57
C GLU A 147 14.26 -10.20 3.54
N LEU A 148 13.07 -9.84 3.03
CA LEU A 148 11.95 -9.46 3.87
C LEU A 148 11.51 -10.63 4.79
N VAL A 149 11.38 -11.83 4.24
CA VAL A 149 11.01 -13.02 5.03
C VAL A 149 12.08 -13.39 6.05
N ASP A 150 13.35 -13.32 5.67
CA ASP A 150 14.47 -13.56 6.58
C ASP A 150 14.49 -12.52 7.72
N ALA A 151 14.25 -11.25 7.40
CA ALA A 151 14.17 -10.19 8.40
C ALA A 151 12.98 -10.39 9.36
N LEU A 152 11.82 -10.86 8.87
CA LEU A 152 10.66 -11.17 9.71
C LEU A 152 10.89 -12.37 10.64
N ASN A 153 11.75 -13.30 10.22
CA ASN A 153 12.08 -14.50 10.97
C ASN A 153 13.32 -14.35 11.88
N ARG A 154 14.14 -13.33 11.66
CA ARG A 154 15.45 -13.14 12.33
C ARG A 154 15.40 -13.31 13.84
N ASP A 155 14.50 -12.60 14.50
CA ASP A 155 14.40 -12.61 15.98
C ASP A 155 13.70 -13.86 16.53
N ARG A 156 13.19 -14.73 15.65
CA ARG A 156 12.50 -15.98 16.02
C ARG A 156 13.39 -17.21 15.85
N GLY A 157 14.54 -17.09 15.19
CA GLY A 157 15.46 -18.21 14.97
C GLY A 157 14.77 -19.42 14.35
N ALA A 158 14.92 -20.59 14.95
CA ALA A 158 14.27 -21.84 14.52
C ALA A 158 12.72 -21.80 14.58
N GLN A 159 12.14 -20.81 15.25
CA GLN A 159 10.69 -20.56 15.31
C GLN A 159 10.22 -19.57 14.21
N GLY A 160 11.11 -19.21 13.28
CA GLY A 160 10.74 -18.48 12.07
C GLY A 160 9.62 -19.19 11.31
N ASP A 161 8.56 -18.46 11.02
CA ASP A 161 7.28 -18.99 10.55
C ASP A 161 6.87 -18.38 9.21
N TRP A 162 7.43 -17.22 8.86
CA TRP A 162 7.14 -16.58 7.58
C TRP A 162 7.79 -17.34 6.43
N ARG A 163 7.03 -17.46 5.35
CA ARG A 163 7.40 -18.02 4.05
C ARG A 163 6.85 -17.09 2.97
N PHE A 164 7.32 -17.23 1.74
CA PHE A 164 6.79 -16.53 0.58
C PHE A 164 6.27 -17.51 -0.48
N VAL A 165 5.36 -17.03 -1.33
CA VAL A 165 4.91 -17.73 -2.53
C VAL A 165 5.91 -17.48 -3.64
N ASP A 166 6.44 -18.55 -4.23
CA ASP A 166 7.39 -18.52 -5.35
C ASP A 166 6.66 -18.88 -6.65
N ALA A 167 6.58 -17.92 -7.57
CA ALA A 167 5.99 -18.09 -8.90
C ALA A 167 7.00 -18.55 -9.96
N GLY A 168 8.24 -18.83 -9.57
CA GLY A 168 9.39 -19.12 -10.43
C GLY A 168 10.01 -17.86 -11.02
N ASN A 169 9.21 -17.02 -11.68
CA ASN A 169 9.63 -15.74 -12.25
C ASN A 169 8.52 -14.68 -12.10
N GLY A 170 8.90 -13.39 -12.12
CA GLY A 170 7.94 -12.29 -12.06
C GLY A 170 7.16 -12.23 -10.73
N PRO A 171 5.86 -11.89 -10.72
CA PRO A 171 4.97 -11.78 -11.88
C PRO A 171 5.24 -10.56 -12.79
N GLY A 172 5.16 -10.77 -14.10
CA GLY A 172 5.47 -9.76 -15.11
C GLY A 172 6.96 -9.43 -15.18
N ASP A 173 7.30 -8.45 -16.01
CA ASP A 173 8.67 -7.98 -16.28
C ASP A 173 8.95 -6.58 -15.73
N ASN A 174 7.93 -5.91 -15.17
CA ASN A 174 8.11 -4.61 -14.55
C ASN A 174 9.08 -4.73 -13.35
N PRO A 175 10.01 -3.78 -13.14
CA PRO A 175 10.92 -3.81 -12.00
C PRO A 175 10.21 -3.81 -10.63
N ILE A 176 8.95 -3.37 -10.59
CA ILE A 176 8.09 -3.43 -9.42
C ILE A 176 7.04 -4.52 -9.64
N ARG A 177 6.91 -5.46 -8.71
CA ARG A 177 5.92 -6.54 -8.72
C ARG A 177 5.09 -6.60 -7.44
N VAL A 178 4.15 -7.54 -7.42
CA VAL A 178 3.43 -7.98 -6.23
C VAL A 178 4.09 -9.24 -5.63
N GLY A 179 3.75 -9.56 -4.40
CA GLY A 179 4.19 -10.79 -3.73
C GLY A 179 3.16 -11.28 -2.70
N ILE A 180 3.35 -12.49 -2.17
CA ILE A 180 2.54 -13.01 -1.06
C ILE A 180 3.48 -13.64 -0.04
N ILE A 181 3.33 -13.26 1.23
CA ILE A 181 3.99 -13.91 2.38
C ILE A 181 2.95 -14.51 3.32
N TYR A 182 3.29 -15.60 3.99
CA TYR A 182 2.37 -16.33 4.86
C TYR A 182 3.09 -17.04 6.01
N ARG A 183 2.35 -17.35 7.06
CA ARG A 183 2.80 -18.18 8.19
C ARG A 183 2.61 -19.65 7.89
N GLY A 184 3.70 -20.40 7.73
CA GLY A 184 3.68 -21.81 7.35
C GLY A 184 3.05 -22.72 8.42
N THR A 185 3.09 -22.33 9.70
CA THR A 185 2.40 -23.06 10.77
C THR A 185 0.89 -22.86 10.77
N ARG A 186 0.39 -21.88 10.02
CA ARG A 186 -1.03 -21.49 9.94
C ARG A 186 -1.66 -21.92 8.63
N LEU A 187 -0.90 -21.79 7.53
CA LEU A 187 -1.38 -21.96 6.17
C LEU A 187 -0.42 -22.80 5.34
N GLN A 188 -0.99 -23.72 4.57
CA GLN A 188 -0.29 -24.52 3.57
C GLN A 188 -0.72 -24.08 2.16
N PRO A 189 0.20 -23.68 1.27
CA PRO A 189 -0.11 -23.49 -0.14
C PRO A 189 -0.66 -24.78 -0.77
N VAL A 190 -1.70 -24.63 -1.60
CA VAL A 190 -2.31 -25.70 -2.39
C VAL A 190 -2.06 -25.43 -3.86
N GLY A 191 -1.50 -26.41 -4.57
CA GLY A 191 -1.22 -26.28 -6.00
C GLY A 191 -0.15 -25.23 -6.31
N LYS A 192 -0.03 -24.89 -7.61
CA LYS A 192 0.89 -23.86 -8.09
C LYS A 192 0.22 -22.47 -8.00
N PRO A 193 0.99 -21.40 -7.77
CA PRO A 193 0.47 -20.06 -7.93
C PRO A 193 0.12 -19.78 -9.39
N ALA A 194 -0.77 -18.81 -9.60
CA ALA A 194 -1.23 -18.39 -10.93
C ALA A 194 -1.06 -16.88 -11.10
N THR A 195 -0.85 -16.43 -12.33
CA THR A 195 -0.66 -15.01 -12.67
C THR A 195 -1.55 -14.59 -13.83
N LEU A 196 -2.04 -13.35 -13.81
CA LEU A 196 -2.88 -12.79 -14.88
C LEU A 196 -2.12 -11.76 -15.70
N THR A 197 -1.74 -12.13 -16.92
CA THR A 197 -1.08 -11.24 -17.89
C THR A 197 -2.06 -10.75 -18.96
N GLY A 198 -1.69 -9.68 -19.68
CA GLY A 198 -2.48 -9.15 -20.78
C GLY A 198 -3.34 -7.94 -20.39
N GLY A 199 -3.93 -7.29 -21.40
CA GLY A 199 -4.73 -6.09 -21.21
C GLY A 199 -3.98 -4.98 -20.45
N PRO A 200 -4.59 -4.36 -19.42
CA PRO A 200 -3.95 -3.30 -18.65
C PRO A 200 -2.78 -3.81 -17.78
N PHE A 201 -2.60 -5.12 -17.61
CA PHE A 201 -1.48 -5.71 -16.86
C PHE A 201 -0.18 -5.79 -17.66
N VAL A 202 -0.20 -5.43 -18.95
CA VAL A 202 1.02 -5.32 -19.77
C VAL A 202 1.79 -4.05 -19.40
N GLU A 203 1.13 -2.90 -19.39
CA GLU A 203 1.83 -1.62 -19.28
C GLU A 203 1.48 -0.79 -18.03
N HIS A 204 0.27 -0.95 -17.48
CA HIS A 204 -0.27 0.02 -16.54
C HIS A 204 -0.40 -0.52 -15.11
N SER A 205 -1.04 -1.67 -14.97
CA SER A 205 -1.24 -2.39 -13.72
C SER A 205 -0.18 -3.48 -13.57
N ARG A 206 0.19 -3.84 -12.34
CA ARG A 206 1.08 -4.99 -12.11
C ARG A 206 0.34 -6.29 -12.29
N VAL A 207 1.01 -7.26 -12.89
CA VAL A 207 0.54 -8.63 -13.06
C VAL A 207 0.14 -9.20 -11.69
N PRO A 208 -1.13 -9.56 -11.47
CA PRO A 208 -1.59 -10.14 -10.22
C PRO A 208 -0.98 -11.52 -9.96
N LEU A 209 -0.84 -11.88 -8.69
CA LEU A 209 -0.41 -13.21 -8.21
C LEU A 209 -1.52 -13.81 -7.35
N ALA A 210 -1.99 -15.00 -7.71
CA ALA A 210 -2.95 -15.77 -6.93
C ALA A 210 -2.28 -17.03 -6.36
N GLN A 211 -2.60 -17.34 -5.11
CA GLN A 211 -2.23 -18.60 -4.46
C GLN A 211 -3.40 -19.11 -3.64
N ALA A 212 -3.73 -20.39 -3.81
CA ALA A 212 -4.66 -21.07 -2.93
C ALA A 212 -3.96 -21.54 -1.65
N PHE A 213 -4.64 -21.42 -0.53
CA PHE A 213 -4.16 -21.83 0.79
C PHE A 213 -5.20 -22.71 1.47
N GLN A 214 -4.70 -23.64 2.28
CA GLN A 214 -5.48 -24.45 3.19
C GLN A 214 -5.03 -24.13 4.62
N GLY A 215 -5.96 -23.69 5.46
CA GLY A 215 -5.74 -23.59 6.90
C GLY A 215 -5.94 -24.94 7.60
N LYS A 216 -5.61 -25.02 8.89
CA LYS A 216 -5.81 -26.25 9.70
C LYS A 216 -7.25 -26.74 9.72
N HIS A 217 -8.20 -25.81 9.63
CA HIS A 217 -9.63 -26.07 9.61
C HIS A 217 -10.27 -25.22 8.51
N GLY A 218 -11.31 -25.75 7.87
CA GLY A 218 -12.07 -25.04 6.84
C GLY A 218 -11.73 -25.46 5.41
N ALA A 219 -12.41 -24.84 4.45
CA ALA A 219 -12.18 -25.07 3.02
C ALA A 219 -10.94 -24.30 2.53
N PRO A 220 -10.33 -24.71 1.41
CA PRO A 220 -9.32 -23.90 0.75
C PRO A 220 -9.87 -22.52 0.39
N PHE A 221 -8.99 -21.53 0.35
CA PHE A 221 -9.32 -20.16 -0.08
C PHE A 221 -8.18 -19.61 -0.93
N VAL A 222 -8.48 -18.61 -1.77
CA VAL A 222 -7.49 -17.99 -2.66
C VAL A 222 -7.18 -16.58 -2.17
N VAL A 223 -5.89 -16.28 -2.05
CA VAL A 223 -5.38 -14.92 -1.85
C VAL A 223 -4.83 -14.42 -3.17
N VAL A 224 -5.19 -13.20 -3.54
CA VAL A 224 -4.72 -12.54 -4.75
C VAL A 224 -4.06 -11.21 -4.38
N ALA A 225 -2.78 -11.07 -4.72
CA ALA A 225 -2.10 -9.79 -4.66
C ALA A 225 -2.26 -9.07 -6.00
N ASN A 226 -2.77 -7.83 -5.98
CA ASN A 226 -2.92 -6.99 -7.16
C ASN A 226 -2.43 -5.56 -6.86
N HIS A 227 -1.88 -4.89 -7.87
CA HIS A 227 -1.47 -3.50 -7.76
C HIS A 227 -1.83 -2.75 -9.05
N PHE A 228 -3.02 -2.16 -9.06
CA PHE A 228 -3.53 -1.45 -10.25
C PHE A 228 -2.85 -0.09 -10.44
N LYS A 229 -2.98 0.43 -11.67
CA LYS A 229 -2.49 1.76 -12.05
C LYS A 229 -2.86 2.84 -11.02
N SER A 230 -1.89 3.68 -10.66
CA SER A 230 -2.06 4.82 -9.74
C SER A 230 -2.97 5.92 -10.31
N LYS A 231 -3.55 6.76 -9.43
CA LYS A 231 -4.33 7.95 -9.81
C LYS A 231 -3.52 9.14 -10.35
N GLY A 232 -2.19 9.04 -10.43
CA GLY A 232 -1.34 10.12 -10.93
C GLY A 232 -1.62 10.46 -12.40
N CYS A 233 -1.72 11.75 -12.72
CA CYS A 233 -2.23 12.25 -14.00
C CYS A 233 -1.16 12.53 -15.07
N ARG A 234 0.13 12.28 -14.79
CA ARG A 234 1.26 12.71 -15.63
C ARG A 234 1.06 12.48 -17.12
N ASP A 235 0.64 11.27 -17.49
CA ASP A 235 0.45 10.84 -18.88
C ASP A 235 -0.99 10.39 -19.15
N ALA A 236 -1.95 10.87 -18.34
CA ALA A 236 -3.35 10.48 -18.43
C ALA A 236 -4.07 11.26 -19.54
N ALA A 237 -4.78 10.56 -20.42
CA ALA A 237 -5.51 11.16 -21.54
C ALA A 237 -6.81 10.40 -21.84
N GLY A 238 -7.69 11.04 -22.61
CA GLY A 238 -8.96 10.43 -23.05
C GLY A 238 -9.81 9.94 -21.88
N ALA A 239 -10.23 8.68 -21.90
CA ALA A 239 -11.02 8.07 -20.84
C ALA A 239 -10.29 8.02 -19.49
N ASP A 240 -8.97 8.08 -19.49
CA ASP A 240 -8.14 8.06 -18.29
C ASP A 240 -7.79 9.47 -17.76
N ALA A 241 -8.18 10.55 -18.43
CA ALA A 241 -8.05 11.91 -17.91
C ALA A 241 -8.85 12.10 -16.60
N ASP A 242 -8.50 13.12 -15.81
CA ASP A 242 -9.29 13.47 -14.62
C ASP A 242 -10.60 14.13 -15.03
N HIS A 243 -11.73 13.47 -14.74
CA HIS A 243 -13.07 13.99 -15.00
C HIS A 243 -13.62 14.82 -13.84
N ASN A 244 -12.81 15.10 -12.80
CA ASN A 244 -13.19 15.85 -11.60
C ASN A 244 -14.40 15.24 -10.86
N ASP A 245 -14.54 13.92 -10.93
CA ASP A 245 -15.59 13.11 -10.32
C ASP A 245 -15.13 12.44 -9.01
N ASN A 246 -13.94 12.81 -8.53
CA ASN A 246 -13.21 12.24 -7.39
C ASN A 246 -12.69 10.80 -7.59
N GLN A 247 -12.79 10.23 -8.80
CA GLN A 247 -12.13 8.96 -9.10
C GLN A 247 -10.63 9.17 -9.37
N GLY A 248 -10.27 10.32 -9.94
CA GLY A 248 -8.91 10.68 -10.35
C GLY A 248 -8.51 10.03 -11.67
N CYS A 249 -7.32 10.37 -12.19
CA CYS A 249 -6.85 9.81 -13.46
C CYS A 249 -6.72 8.28 -13.43
N TRP A 250 -6.71 7.69 -14.62
CA TRP A 250 -6.62 6.26 -14.87
C TRP A 250 -7.80 5.44 -14.36
N ASN A 251 -8.94 6.07 -14.07
CA ASN A 251 -10.11 5.36 -13.56
C ASN A 251 -10.63 4.30 -14.54
N ALA A 252 -10.70 4.62 -15.85
CA ALA A 252 -11.16 3.67 -16.86
C ALA A 252 -10.25 2.41 -16.91
N THR A 253 -8.93 2.61 -17.00
CA THR A 253 -7.95 1.51 -16.96
C THR A 253 -8.05 0.68 -15.68
N ARG A 254 -8.29 1.30 -14.53
CA ARG A 254 -8.45 0.59 -13.24
C ARG A 254 -9.74 -0.22 -13.17
N VAL A 255 -10.85 0.30 -13.71
CA VAL A 255 -12.11 -0.43 -13.84
C VAL A 255 -11.91 -1.66 -14.74
N THR A 256 -11.26 -1.49 -15.89
CA THR A 256 -10.92 -2.62 -16.77
C THR A 256 -10.03 -3.65 -16.07
N SER A 257 -9.03 -3.21 -15.31
CA SER A 257 -8.16 -4.11 -14.52
C SER A 257 -8.99 -4.93 -13.52
N ALA A 258 -9.92 -4.28 -12.81
CA ALA A 258 -10.79 -4.95 -11.83
C ALA A 258 -11.74 -5.96 -12.49
N GLN A 259 -12.34 -5.61 -13.63
CA GLN A 259 -13.24 -6.49 -14.38
C GLN A 259 -12.52 -7.72 -14.91
N GLN A 260 -11.33 -7.54 -15.50
CA GLN A 260 -10.53 -8.66 -15.99
C GLN A 260 -10.05 -9.56 -14.87
N LEU A 261 -9.61 -8.98 -13.74
CA LEU A 261 -9.25 -9.76 -12.56
C LEU A 261 -10.43 -10.59 -12.05
N HIS A 262 -11.61 -9.99 -11.96
CA HIS A 262 -12.81 -10.69 -11.53
C HIS A 262 -13.17 -11.85 -12.47
N ALA A 263 -13.16 -11.61 -13.78
CA ALA A 263 -13.44 -12.63 -14.79
C ALA A 263 -12.44 -13.79 -14.73
N TRP A 264 -11.14 -13.49 -14.56
CA TRP A 264 -10.10 -14.49 -14.39
C TRP A 264 -10.31 -15.34 -13.12
N LEU A 265 -10.72 -14.74 -12.01
CA LEU A 265 -11.02 -15.50 -10.79
C LEU A 265 -12.21 -16.45 -10.94
N GLN A 266 -13.14 -16.18 -11.86
CA GLN A 266 -14.23 -17.11 -12.17
C GLN A 266 -13.76 -18.37 -12.91
N THR A 267 -12.55 -18.37 -13.49
CA THR A 267 -12.00 -19.55 -14.18
C THR A 267 -11.26 -20.51 -13.24
N ASP A 268 -11.28 -20.26 -11.93
CA ASP A 268 -10.52 -21.02 -10.92
C ASP A 268 -9.03 -21.17 -11.30
N PRO A 269 -8.26 -20.07 -11.35
CA PRO A 269 -6.91 -20.08 -11.90
C PRO A 269 -5.92 -20.91 -11.08
N THR A 270 -6.24 -21.25 -9.83
CA THR A 270 -5.46 -22.13 -8.97
C THR A 270 -5.90 -23.60 -9.02
N ALA A 271 -6.94 -23.92 -9.80
CA ALA A 271 -7.53 -25.25 -9.95
C ALA A 271 -7.93 -25.90 -8.62
N THR A 272 -8.45 -25.12 -7.67
CA THR A 272 -8.82 -25.57 -6.32
C THR A 272 -10.31 -25.74 -6.10
N SER A 273 -11.13 -25.52 -7.14
CA SER A 273 -12.60 -25.57 -7.11
C SER A 273 -13.22 -24.68 -6.04
N THR A 274 -12.50 -23.63 -5.64
CA THR A 274 -12.97 -22.64 -4.67
C THR A 274 -13.87 -21.65 -5.40
N THR A 275 -15.14 -21.58 -5.02
CA THR A 275 -16.07 -20.58 -5.56
C THR A 275 -15.66 -19.18 -5.10
N ALA A 276 -15.26 -18.34 -6.06
CA ALA A 276 -14.78 -17.00 -5.78
C ALA A 276 -15.92 -16.09 -5.28
N THR A 277 -16.09 -16.00 -3.97
CA THR A 277 -16.78 -14.87 -3.34
C THR A 277 -15.72 -13.83 -2.95
N PRO A 278 -15.58 -12.70 -3.67
CA PRO A 278 -14.54 -11.74 -3.37
C PRO A 278 -14.80 -11.06 -2.02
N ALA A 279 -13.89 -11.26 -1.06
CA ALA A 279 -13.79 -10.42 0.13
C ALA A 279 -12.76 -9.33 -0.14
N ALA A 280 -13.21 -8.14 -0.53
CA ALA A 280 -12.31 -7.01 -0.76
C ALA A 280 -11.83 -6.43 0.58
N SER A 281 -10.55 -6.59 0.89
CA SER A 281 -9.89 -5.80 1.94
C SER A 281 -9.62 -4.41 1.38
N THR A 282 -10.42 -3.43 1.80
CA THR A 282 -10.11 -2.02 1.54
C THR A 282 -9.16 -1.53 2.63
N THR A 283 -7.87 -1.44 2.32
CA THR A 283 -6.93 -0.70 3.15
C THR A 283 -7.30 0.77 3.06
N ARG A 284 -7.98 1.30 4.08
CA ARG A 284 -7.96 2.75 4.34
C ARG A 284 -6.61 3.03 4.99
N CYS A 285 -5.67 3.53 4.20
CA CYS A 285 -4.51 4.26 4.73
C CYS A 285 -4.99 5.61 5.29
#